data_AF-A0A920F9D6-F1
#
_entry.id   AF-A0A920F9D6-F1
#
_cell.length_a   1.000
_cell.length_b   1.000
_cell.length_c   1.000
_cell.angle_alpha   90.00
_cell.angle_beta   90.00
_cell.angle_gamma   90.00
#
_symmetry.space_group_name_H-M   'P 1'
#
loop_
_entity.id
_entity.type
_entity.pdbx_description
1 polymer ?
#
loop_
_entity_poly.entity_id
_entity_poly.type
_entity_poly.pdbx_seq_one_letter_code
_entity_poly.pdbx_strand_id
1 'polypeptide(L)'
;MIDRSCVILNFVRFVWITAAEHLGNLHRRIIGEMTIKKNNPKKFISLGACVVDTILKVPMLSTGDEKIMAKDGTIIGAGMAVAAAATTVSLGGSVKLWGRIGDDTRGFFLKDLLSLGVDTSSIRRVPGARTPCLQS
;
A
#
# COMPACT_ATOMS: atom_id res chain seq x y z
N MET A 1 -21.19 0.38 -8.69
CA MET A 1 -20.37 1.56 -8.35
C MET A 1 -19.84 1.33 -6.94
N ILE A 2 -18.76 0.56 -6.81
CA ILE A 2 -18.17 0.24 -5.50
C ILE A 2 -17.34 1.45 -5.07
N ASP A 3 -17.64 1.95 -3.88
CA ASP A 3 -16.97 3.09 -3.26
C ASP A 3 -15.46 2.82 -3.16
N ARG A 4 -14.65 3.68 -3.79
CA ARG A 4 -13.18 3.57 -3.79
C ARG A 4 -12.59 3.61 -2.38
N SER A 5 -13.32 4.20 -1.43
CA SER A 5 -12.98 4.22 0.00
C SER A 5 -13.04 2.82 0.63
N CYS A 6 -13.94 1.95 0.17
CA CYS A 6 -14.09 0.59 0.72
C CYS A 6 -12.93 -0.36 0.35
N VAL A 7 -12.28 -0.15 -0.79
CA VAL A 7 -11.18 -1.04 -1.24
C VAL A 7 -9.89 -0.75 -0.48
N ILE A 8 -9.59 0.53 -0.23
CA ILE A 8 -8.44 0.96 0.59
C ILE A 8 -8.62 0.49 2.04
N LEU A 9 -9.82 0.66 2.62
CA LEU A 9 -10.15 0.14 3.94
C LEU A 9 -10.01 -1.38 4.03
N ASN A 10 -10.43 -2.14 3.00
CA ASN A 10 -10.25 -3.58 2.96
C ASN A 10 -8.78 -4.01 2.78
N PHE A 11 -7.96 -3.25 2.04
CA PHE A 11 -6.52 -3.54 1.92
C PHE A 11 -5.76 -3.23 3.22
N VAL A 12 -6.03 -2.09 3.86
CA VAL A 12 -5.48 -1.78 5.19
C VAL A 12 -5.89 -2.88 6.17
N ARG A 13 -7.15 -3.34 6.12
CA ARG A 13 -7.66 -4.45 6.95
C ARG A 13 -7.01 -5.80 6.61
N PHE A 14 -6.68 -6.08 5.36
CA PHE A 14 -5.98 -7.30 4.94
C PHE A 14 -4.52 -7.30 5.38
N VAL A 15 -3.80 -6.18 5.22
CA VAL A 15 -2.46 -5.98 5.79
C VAL A 15 -2.50 -6.07 7.32
N TRP A 16 -3.56 -5.57 7.97
CA TRP A 16 -3.76 -5.72 9.41
C TRP A 16 -3.99 -7.17 9.81
N ILE A 17 -4.75 -7.96 9.05
CA ILE A 17 -4.99 -9.39 9.31
C ILE A 17 -3.68 -10.18 9.20
N THR A 18 -2.88 -9.95 8.15
CA THR A 18 -1.59 -10.63 7.98
C THR A 18 -0.55 -10.17 9.02
N ALA A 19 -0.57 -8.90 9.41
CA ALA A 19 0.29 -8.39 10.48
C ALA A 19 -0.14 -8.88 11.88
N ALA A 20 -1.44 -9.06 12.12
CA ALA A 20 -1.99 -9.53 13.38
C ALA A 20 -1.77 -11.03 13.59
N GLU A 21 -1.82 -11.84 12.53
CA GLU A 21 -1.61 -13.30 12.64
C GLU A 21 -0.15 -13.68 12.94
N HIS A 22 0.83 -12.84 12.58
CA HIS A 22 2.24 -13.09 12.91
C HIS A 22 2.72 -12.46 14.24
N LEU A 23 1.87 -11.67 14.92
CA LEU A 23 2.23 -10.91 16.12
C LEU A 23 1.78 -11.55 17.45
N GLY A 24 1.26 -12.78 17.43
CA GLY A 24 0.75 -13.44 18.65
C GLY A 24 1.80 -13.69 19.74
N ASN A 25 3.06 -13.92 19.38
CA ASN A 25 4.10 -14.34 20.33
C ASN A 25 5.27 -13.36 20.49
N LEU A 26 5.31 -12.25 19.75
CA LEU A 26 6.39 -11.24 19.83
C LEU A 26 5.97 -9.96 20.57
N HIS A 27 4.77 -9.95 21.16
CA HIS A 27 4.20 -8.78 21.82
C HIS A 27 4.90 -8.40 23.13
N ARG A 28 5.58 -9.32 23.83
CA ARG A 28 6.15 -9.03 25.17
C ARG A 28 7.59 -8.54 25.17
N ARG A 29 8.36 -8.80 24.11
CA ARG A 29 9.81 -8.52 24.08
C ARG A 29 10.17 -7.23 23.34
N ILE A 30 9.41 -6.85 22.32
CA ILE A 30 9.60 -5.59 21.59
C ILE A 30 9.08 -4.38 22.38
N ILE A 31 8.02 -4.55 23.19
CA ILE A 31 7.45 -3.47 23.99
C ILE A 31 8.40 -3.01 25.12
N GLY A 32 9.36 -3.86 25.56
CA GLY A 32 10.36 -3.50 26.57
C GLY A 32 11.47 -2.56 26.06
N GLU A 33 11.89 -2.69 24.79
CA GLU A 33 12.94 -1.84 24.21
C GLU A 33 12.40 -0.60 23.48
N MET A 34 11.11 -0.58 23.14
CA MET A 34 10.44 0.60 22.57
C MET A 34 9.94 1.58 23.64
N THR A 35 10.70 1.79 24.72
CA THR A 35 10.65 3.06 25.46
C THR A 35 11.31 4.12 24.58
N ILE A 36 10.62 4.44 23.49
CA ILE A 36 10.94 5.55 22.63
C ILE A 36 10.75 6.79 23.48
N LYS A 37 11.88 7.32 23.94
CA LYS A 37 12.04 8.62 24.59
C LYS A 37 11.11 9.63 23.92
N LYS A 38 10.04 9.97 24.63
CA LYS A 38 8.96 10.85 24.23
C LYS A 38 9.49 12.28 24.16
N ASN A 39 10.22 12.65 23.11
CA ASN A 39 10.57 14.07 22.89
C ASN A 39 11.00 14.50 21.47
N ASN A 40 10.60 13.80 20.42
CA ASN A 40 10.68 14.32 19.05
C ASN A 40 9.63 13.61 18.20
N PRO A 41 8.79 14.29 17.39
CA PRO A 41 7.91 13.59 16.45
C PRO A 41 8.77 12.70 15.56
N LYS A 42 8.66 11.38 15.75
CA LYS A 42 9.44 10.42 14.97
C LYS A 42 8.96 10.46 13.53
N LYS A 43 9.80 11.03 12.66
CA LYS A 43 9.59 11.07 11.22
C LYS A 43 10.19 9.82 10.61
N PHE A 44 9.37 9.05 9.91
CA PHE A 44 9.78 7.86 9.19
C PHE A 44 9.93 8.18 7.69
N ILE A 45 10.82 7.46 7.02
CA ILE A 45 10.92 7.47 5.56
C ILE A 45 10.75 6.05 5.08
N SER A 46 9.79 5.84 4.18
CA SER A 46 9.61 4.59 3.47
C SER A 46 10.15 4.74 2.06
N LEU A 47 11.23 4.04 1.75
CA LEU A 47 11.92 4.11 0.46
C LEU A 47 11.74 2.80 -0.29
N GLY A 48 11.27 2.87 -1.55
CA GLY A 48 11.26 1.70 -2.41
C GLY A 48 10.40 1.83 -3.65
N ALA A 49 10.16 0.68 -4.29
CA ALA A 49 9.30 0.61 -5.46
C ALA A 49 7.85 0.95 -5.08
N CYS A 50 7.28 1.91 -5.79
CA CYS A 50 5.87 2.23 -5.75
C CYS A 50 5.25 1.56 -6.97
N VAL A 51 4.50 0.48 -6.74
CA VAL A 51 3.92 -0.32 -7.81
C VAL A 51 2.40 -0.24 -7.77
N VAL A 52 1.75 -0.65 -8.84
CA VAL A 52 0.29 -0.64 -8.94
C VAL A 52 -0.19 -2.03 -9.32
N ASP A 53 -1.11 -2.58 -8.52
CA ASP A 53 -1.70 -3.90 -8.76
C ASP A 53 -3.13 -3.76 -9.29
N THR A 54 -3.49 -4.62 -10.24
CA THR A 54 -4.85 -4.69 -10.78
C THR A 54 -5.50 -5.98 -10.32
N ILE A 55 -6.51 -5.87 -9.47
CA ILE A 55 -7.28 -7.01 -8.95
C ILE A 55 -8.54 -7.16 -9.80
N LEU A 56 -8.67 -8.31 -10.46
CA LEU A 56 -9.83 -8.64 -11.30
C LEU A 56 -10.78 -9.59 -10.58
N LYS A 57 -12.06 -9.22 -10.51
CA LYS A 57 -13.11 -10.08 -9.95
C LYS A 57 -13.68 -10.96 -11.07
N VAL A 58 -13.40 -12.25 -11.00
CA VAL A 58 -13.93 -13.26 -11.92
C VAL A 58 -15.02 -14.11 -11.25
N PRO A 59 -16.01 -14.63 -11.99
CA PRO A 59 -17.03 -15.52 -11.44
C PRO A 59 -16.47 -16.83 -10.89
N MET A 60 -15.40 -17.34 -11.49
CA MET A 60 -14.73 -18.58 -11.13
C MET A 60 -13.26 -18.46 -11.55
N LEU A 61 -12.36 -19.11 -10.80
CA LEU A 61 -10.96 -19.25 -11.21
C LEU A 61 -10.88 -20.29 -12.32
N SER A 62 -10.20 -19.95 -13.42
CA SER A 62 -10.03 -20.87 -14.54
C SER A 62 -9.21 -22.09 -14.09
N THR A 63 -9.73 -23.28 -14.31
CA THR A 63 -9.01 -24.55 -14.10
C THR A 63 -8.34 -25.08 -15.38
N GLY A 64 -8.46 -24.35 -16.49
CA GLY A 64 -7.87 -24.65 -17.80
C GLY A 64 -7.79 -23.39 -18.67
N ASP A 65 -7.57 -23.55 -19.98
CA ASP A 65 -7.40 -22.45 -20.96
C ASP A 65 -8.73 -21.80 -21.37
N GLU A 66 -9.52 -21.40 -20.37
CA GLU A 66 -10.82 -20.79 -20.57
C GLU A 66 -10.71 -19.26 -20.47
N LYS A 67 -11.22 -18.57 -21.48
CA LYS A 67 -11.29 -17.11 -21.47
C LYS A 67 -12.44 -16.65 -20.59
N ILE A 68 -12.16 -16.42 -19.31
CA ILE A 68 -13.15 -15.90 -18.35
C ILE A 68 -13.14 -14.37 -18.38
N MET A 69 -14.30 -13.78 -18.66
CA MET A 69 -14.47 -12.33 -18.61
C MET A 69 -14.58 -11.86 -17.15
N ALA A 70 -13.76 -10.88 -16.78
CA ALA A 70 -13.83 -10.24 -15.48
C ALA A 70 -15.16 -9.47 -15.32
N LYS A 71 -15.82 -9.64 -14.18
CA LYS A 71 -17.04 -8.91 -13.81
C LYS A 71 -16.75 -7.49 -13.34
N ASP A 72 -15.60 -7.31 -12.71
CA ASP A 72 -15.15 -6.03 -12.17
C ASP A 72 -13.63 -6.01 -12.04
N GLY A 73 -13.05 -4.82 -11.89
CA GLY A 73 -11.62 -4.64 -11.71
C GLY A 73 -11.32 -3.41 -10.85
N THR A 74 -10.39 -3.55 -9.91
CA THR A 74 -9.89 -2.43 -9.12
C THR A 74 -8.38 -2.33 -9.25
N ILE A 75 -7.88 -1.10 -9.22
CA ILE A 75 -6.46 -0.79 -9.32
C ILE A 75 -6.04 -0.16 -7.99
N ILE A 76 -5.01 -0.70 -7.35
CA ILE A 76 -4.55 -0.27 -6.03
C ILE A 76 -3.06 0.05 -6.02
N GLY A 77 -2.66 0.99 -5.17
CA GLY A 77 -1.24 1.22 -4.87
C GLY A 77 -0.68 0.05 -4.04
N ALA A 78 0.44 -0.48 -4.47
CA ALA A 78 1.08 -1.65 -3.90
C ALA A 78 2.59 -1.45 -3.74
N GLY A 79 3.25 -2.44 -3.16
CA GLY A 79 4.68 -2.46 -2.89
C GLY A 79 5.01 -2.26 -1.42
N MET A 80 6.14 -2.85 -1.01
CA MET A 80 6.57 -2.89 0.40
C MET A 80 6.73 -1.49 1.00
N ALA A 81 7.20 -0.53 0.22
CA ALA A 81 7.34 0.86 0.68
C ALA A 81 5.97 1.53 0.92
N VAL A 82 5.01 1.28 0.04
CA VAL A 82 3.64 1.80 0.17
C VAL A 82 2.95 1.20 1.40
N ALA A 83 3.07 -0.12 1.58
CA ALA A 83 2.51 -0.82 2.74
C ALA A 83 3.12 -0.32 4.05
N ALA A 84 4.44 -0.22 4.15
CA ALA A 84 5.12 0.28 5.35
C ALA A 84 4.72 1.72 5.70
N ALA A 85 4.54 2.59 4.69
CA ALA A 85 4.05 3.94 4.89
C ALA A 85 2.61 3.94 5.44
N ALA A 86 1.70 3.19 4.82
CA ALA A 86 0.31 3.09 5.28
C ALA A 86 0.23 2.54 6.72
N THR A 87 1.00 1.50 7.06
CA THR A 87 1.06 0.96 8.42
C THR A 87 1.59 1.99 9.42
N THR A 88 2.62 2.76 9.06
CA THR A 88 3.19 3.78 9.94
C THR A 88 2.15 4.83 10.30
N VAL A 89 1.35 5.29 9.32
CA VAL A 89 0.29 6.27 9.59
C VAL A 89 -0.85 5.65 10.39
N SER A 90 -1.21 4.39 10.11
CA SER A 90 -2.21 3.66 10.89
C SER A 90 -1.83 3.49 12.37
N LEU A 91 -0.53 3.48 12.70
CA LEU A 91 -0.01 3.43 14.06
C LEU A 91 0.12 4.83 14.71
N GLY A 92 -0.33 5.89 14.03
CA GLY A 92 -0.23 7.28 14.51
C GLY A 92 1.13 7.94 14.27
N GLY A 93 2.00 7.35 13.44
CA GLY A 93 3.28 7.91 13.06
C GLY A 93 3.19 8.84 11.85
N SER A 94 4.21 9.68 11.65
CA SER A 94 4.36 10.50 10.44
C SER A 94 5.41 9.86 9.52
N VAL A 95 5.05 9.64 8.25
CA VAL A 95 5.94 9.00 7.28
C VAL A 95 5.96 9.74 5.95
N LYS A 96 7.15 9.77 5.33
CA LYS A 96 7.35 10.26 3.98
C LYS A 96 7.67 9.10 3.04
N LEU A 97 6.94 9.01 1.93
CA LEU A 97 7.17 8.00 0.91
C LEU A 97 8.15 8.53 -0.14
N TRP A 98 9.20 7.76 -0.40
CA TRP A 98 10.23 8.04 -1.38
C TRP A 98 10.25 6.93 -2.43
N GLY A 99 10.25 7.35 -3.69
CA GLY A 99 10.16 6.43 -4.79
C GLY A 99 10.05 7.14 -6.12
N ARG A 100 9.93 6.33 -7.17
CA ARG A 100 9.74 6.79 -8.53
C ARG A 100 8.49 6.12 -9.10
N ILE A 101 7.71 6.91 -9.83
CA ILE A 101 6.59 6.41 -10.62
C ILE A 101 6.72 6.91 -12.06
N GLY A 102 5.97 6.30 -12.97
CA GLY A 102 5.84 6.83 -14.32
C GLY A 102 5.06 8.14 -14.35
N ASP A 103 5.08 8.80 -15.49
CA ASP A 103 4.20 9.94 -15.79
C ASP A 103 2.81 9.51 -16.33
N ASP A 104 2.48 8.23 -16.17
CA ASP A 104 1.22 7.65 -16.62
C ASP A 104 0.03 7.98 -15.70
N THR A 105 -1.17 7.66 -16.18
CA THR A 105 -2.42 7.87 -15.45
C THR A 105 -2.55 6.98 -14.21
N ARG A 106 -1.66 5.98 -14.02
CA ARG A 106 -1.68 5.05 -12.88
C ARG A 106 -1.19 5.69 -11.59
N GLY A 107 -0.58 6.88 -11.63
CA GLY A 107 -0.17 7.62 -10.44
C GLY A 107 -1.32 8.15 -9.54
N PHE A 108 -2.58 7.78 -9.79
CA PHE A 108 -3.74 8.23 -9.02
C PHE A 108 -3.68 7.78 -7.55
N PHE A 109 -3.07 6.63 -7.25
CA PHE A 109 -2.96 6.09 -5.88
C PHE A 109 -2.20 7.03 -4.92
N LEU A 110 -1.41 7.98 -5.44
CA LEU A 110 -0.75 8.99 -4.63
C LEU A 110 -1.76 9.90 -3.89
N LYS A 111 -2.93 10.15 -4.50
CA LYS A 111 -4.00 10.92 -3.85
C LYS A 111 -4.60 10.13 -2.69
N ASP A 112 -4.77 8.83 -2.88
CA ASP A 112 -5.29 7.93 -1.86
C ASP A 112 -4.31 7.86 -0.67
N LEU A 113 -3.01 7.72 -0.94
CA LEU A 113 -1.98 7.75 0.11
C LEU A 113 -1.91 9.09 0.85
N LEU A 114 -2.05 10.20 0.13
CA LEU A 114 -2.12 11.52 0.74
C LEU A 114 -3.34 11.64 1.68
N SER A 115 -4.49 11.11 1.26
CA SER A 115 -5.71 11.09 2.10
C SER A 115 -5.56 10.24 3.36
N LEU A 116 -4.72 9.20 3.31
CA LEU A 116 -4.36 8.40 4.48
C LEU A 116 -3.38 9.11 5.42
N GLY A 117 -2.77 10.24 5.02
CA GLY A 117 -1.79 10.98 5.82
C GLY A 117 -0.33 10.66 5.50
N VAL A 118 -0.05 9.96 4.39
CA VAL A 118 1.32 9.71 3.91
C VAL A 118 1.83 10.91 3.12
N ASP A 119 3.01 11.44 3.47
CA ASP A 119 3.65 12.50 2.68
C ASP A 119 4.25 11.92 1.39
N THR A 120 3.66 12.26 0.24
CA THR A 120 4.08 11.80 -1.10
C THR A 120 4.90 12.85 -1.86
N SER A 121 5.28 13.98 -1.25
CA SER A 121 5.99 15.08 -1.92
C SER A 121 7.38 14.72 -2.45
N SER A 122 7.97 13.62 -1.96
CA SER A 122 9.27 13.11 -2.43
C SER A 122 9.17 12.04 -3.52
N ILE A 123 7.96 11.74 -4.02
CA ILE A 123 7.79 10.88 -5.18
C ILE A 123 8.19 11.62 -6.44
N ARG A 124 9.15 11.07 -7.19
CA ARG A 124 9.55 11.61 -8.49
C ARG A 124 8.79 10.91 -9.61
N ARG A 125 8.12 11.70 -10.46
CA ARG A 125 7.61 11.21 -11.75
C ARG A 125 8.74 11.19 -12.78
N VAL A 126 8.93 10.06 -13.45
CA VAL A 126 9.94 9.89 -14.49
C VAL A 126 9.27 10.04 -15.86
N PRO A 127 9.61 11.08 -16.65
CA PRO A 127 9.01 11.29 -17.97
C PRO A 127 9.25 10.09 -18.90
N GLY A 128 8.21 9.69 -19.64
CA GLY A 128 8.27 8.58 -20.60
C GLY A 128 8.40 7.19 -19.97
N ALA A 129 8.40 7.09 -18.63
CA ALA A 129 8.39 5.82 -17.92
C ALA A 129 6.95 5.45 -17.54
N ARG A 130 6.67 4.14 -17.49
CA ARG A 130 5.40 3.63 -16.96
C ARG A 130 5.53 3.35 -15.47
N THR A 131 4.45 3.56 -14.73
CA THR A 131 4.42 3.15 -13.32
C THR A 131 4.53 1.63 -13.29
N PRO A 132 5.45 1.04 -12.51
CA PRO A 132 5.60 -0.40 -12.45
C PRO A 132 4.28 -1.05 -12.01
N CYS A 133 3.85 -2.08 -12.74
CA CYS A 133 2.70 -2.91 -12.37
C CYS A 133 3.13 -4.37 -12.38
N LEU A 134 2.68 -5.15 -11.41
CA LEU A 134 2.78 -6.60 -11.51
C LEU A 134 1.84 -7.07 -12.63
N GLN A 135 2.42 -7.55 -13.73
CA GLN A 135 1.68 -8.34 -14.73
C GLN A 135 1.79 -9.80 -14.31
N SER A 136 0.71 -10.35 -13.77
CA SER A 136 0.47 -11.79 -13.69
C SER A 136 -0.48 -12.21 -14.82
#